data_AF-A2BLE2-F1
#
_entry.id   AF-A2BLE2-F1
#
_cell.length_a   1.000
_cell.length_b   1.000
_cell.length_c   1.000
_cell.angle_alpha   90.00
_cell.angle_beta   90.00
_cell.angle_gamma   90.00
#
_symmetry.space_group_name_H-M   'P 1'
#
loop_
_entity.id
_entity.type
_entity.pdbx_description
1 polymer ?
#
loop_
_entity_poly.entity_id
_entity_poly.type
_entity_poly.pdbx_seq_one_letter_code
_entity_poly.pdbx_strand_id
1 'polypeptide(L)'
;MHRGEKKIAIVVEEGVELLQRYLPKRATPSEVEPVEALYLLYTEAARLYDEQGRMLNFEQLMRMLTILNPYAWVEFEVYLDLRRRGRIPVPGPRSHTFLLRRSKRDTKYTHYILVLEENRPVSLSLINSFVEEALKNNWEPILAIVDRYGDITYYSVTLFHPQPARTMQHAGENTSRTTQGI
;
A
#
# COMPACT_ATOMS: atom_id res chain seq x y z
N MET A 1 -11.24 9.99 -10.40
CA MET A 1 -10.67 11.09 -11.18
C MET A 1 -9.16 10.90 -11.23
N HIS A 2 -8.63 10.35 -12.34
CA HIS A 2 -7.19 10.21 -12.55
C HIS A 2 -6.60 11.60 -12.79
N ARG A 3 -5.96 12.16 -11.75
CA ARG A 3 -5.23 13.41 -11.86
C ARG A 3 -4.01 13.12 -12.73
N GLY A 4 -3.86 13.84 -13.83
CA GLY A 4 -2.67 13.80 -14.67
C GLY A 4 -1.46 14.24 -13.86
N GLU A 5 -0.80 13.28 -13.22
CA GLU A 5 0.55 13.47 -12.73
C GLU A 5 1.41 13.79 -13.96
N LYS A 6 2.12 14.92 -13.92
CA LYS A 6 3.19 15.15 -14.88
C LYS A 6 4.09 13.93 -14.81
N LYS A 7 4.00 13.06 -15.82
CA LYS A 7 4.98 11.99 -15.99
C LYS A 7 6.31 12.71 -16.10
N ILE A 8 7.16 12.56 -15.08
CA ILE A 8 8.56 12.91 -15.23
C ILE A 8 9.02 11.98 -16.35
N ALA A 9 9.31 12.54 -17.53
CA ALA A 9 9.84 11.74 -18.61
C ALA A 9 11.26 11.36 -18.20
N ILE A 10 11.41 10.12 -17.76
CA ILE A 10 12.67 9.58 -17.28
C ILE A 10 13.26 8.80 -18.44
N VAL A 11 14.41 9.25 -18.92
CA VAL A 11 15.20 8.49 -19.89
C VAL A 11 16.17 7.61 -19.12
N VAL A 12 16.11 6.30 -19.37
CA VAL A 12 17.06 5.32 -18.83
C VAL A 12 18.09 5.00 -19.91
N GLU A 13 19.31 5.51 -19.78
CA GLU A 13 20.39 5.23 -20.75
C GLU A 13 21.19 3.97 -20.41
N GLU A 14 21.55 3.76 -19.14
CA GLU A 14 22.36 2.61 -18.70
C GLU A 14 21.57 1.71 -17.74
N GLY A 15 21.74 0.38 -17.86
CA GLY A 15 21.06 -0.60 -17.00
C GLY A 15 19.70 -1.11 -17.50
N VAL A 16 19.38 -0.89 -18.78
CA VAL A 16 18.10 -1.32 -19.39
C VAL A 16 17.83 -2.83 -19.21
N GLU A 17 18.86 -3.67 -19.27
CA GLU A 17 18.73 -5.11 -18.97
C GLU A 17 18.44 -5.41 -17.49
N LEU A 18 18.96 -4.57 -16.57
CA LEU A 18 18.74 -4.68 -15.13
C LEU A 18 17.35 -4.15 -14.72
N LEU A 19 16.70 -3.32 -15.53
CA LEU A 19 15.32 -2.88 -15.28
C LEU A 19 14.39 -4.08 -15.08
N GLN A 20 14.54 -5.14 -15.86
CA GLN A 20 13.72 -6.35 -15.69
C GLN A 20 13.98 -7.07 -14.34
N ARG A 21 15.16 -6.88 -13.74
CA ARG A 21 15.48 -7.38 -12.40
C ARG A 21 14.80 -6.53 -11.32
N TYR A 22 14.71 -5.22 -11.51
CA TYR A 22 14.27 -4.30 -10.47
C TYR A 22 12.85 -3.77 -10.62
N LEU A 23 12.22 -3.96 -11.76
CA LEU A 23 10.86 -3.50 -11.98
C LEU A 23 9.86 -4.65 -11.85
N PRO A 24 8.64 -4.33 -11.39
CA PRO A 24 7.59 -5.31 -11.22
C PRO A 24 7.08 -5.83 -12.56
N LYS A 25 7.03 -4.99 -13.61
CA LYS A 25 6.59 -5.31 -14.98
C LYS A 25 7.73 -5.19 -15.99
N ARG A 26 7.56 -5.73 -17.21
CA ARG A 26 8.44 -5.38 -18.33
C ARG A 26 8.14 -3.94 -18.72
N ALA A 27 8.79 -2.99 -18.06
CA ALA A 27 8.60 -1.58 -18.35
C ALA A 27 9.58 -1.16 -19.45
N THR A 28 9.09 -0.37 -20.38
CA THR A 28 9.95 0.53 -21.16
C THR A 28 10.34 1.73 -20.30
N PRO A 29 11.41 2.47 -20.62
CA PRO A 29 11.85 3.63 -19.84
C PRO A 29 10.74 4.67 -19.54
N SER A 30 9.77 4.83 -20.45
CA SER A 30 8.63 5.74 -20.30
C SER A 30 7.47 5.23 -19.42
N GLU A 31 7.58 3.99 -18.91
CA GLU A 31 6.56 3.32 -18.09
C GLU A 31 7.00 3.11 -16.63
N VAL A 32 8.15 3.68 -16.25
CA VAL A 32 8.70 3.62 -14.89
C VAL A 32 7.95 4.59 -13.99
N GLU A 33 7.40 4.07 -12.90
CA GLU A 33 6.69 4.88 -11.91
C GLU A 33 7.68 5.69 -11.06
N PRO A 34 7.31 6.87 -10.52
CA PRO A 34 8.23 7.70 -9.76
C PRO A 34 8.96 7.00 -8.60
N VAL A 35 8.25 6.15 -7.85
CA VAL A 35 8.83 5.36 -6.74
C VAL A 35 9.80 4.28 -7.24
N GLU A 36 9.54 3.73 -8.42
CA GLU A 36 10.43 2.76 -9.07
C GLU A 36 11.71 3.44 -9.53
N ALA A 37 11.61 4.65 -10.08
CA ALA A 37 12.75 5.46 -10.47
C ALA A 37 13.64 5.83 -9.28
N LEU A 38 13.05 6.23 -8.15
CA LEU A 38 13.78 6.43 -6.91
C LEU A 38 14.53 5.17 -6.48
N TYR A 39 13.89 4.00 -6.58
CA TYR A 39 14.51 2.74 -6.22
C TYR A 39 15.66 2.34 -7.17
N LEU A 40 15.53 2.61 -8.47
CA LEU A 40 16.60 2.40 -9.43
C LEU A 40 17.82 3.29 -9.14
N LEU A 41 17.60 4.57 -8.81
CA LEU A 41 18.68 5.48 -8.39
C LEU A 41 19.30 5.01 -7.07
N TYR A 42 18.48 4.64 -6.08
CA TYR A 42 18.94 4.17 -4.77
C TYR A 42 19.81 2.91 -4.86
N THR A 43 19.47 2.01 -5.78
CA THR A 43 20.23 0.76 -6.02
C THR A 43 21.36 0.93 -7.04
N GLU A 44 21.57 2.15 -7.55
CA GLU A 44 22.52 2.47 -8.62
C GLU A 44 22.33 1.60 -9.88
N ALA A 45 21.11 1.06 -10.07
CA ALA A 45 20.79 0.13 -11.14
C ALA A 45 20.55 0.82 -12.48
N ALA A 46 20.35 2.14 -12.47
CA ALA A 46 20.14 2.95 -13.66
C ALA A 46 20.60 4.40 -13.46
N ARG A 47 20.97 5.05 -14.56
CA ARG A 47 21.10 6.51 -14.64
C ARG A 47 19.84 7.10 -15.24
N LEU A 48 19.33 8.14 -14.60
CA LEU A 48 18.11 8.83 -15.00
C LEU A 48 18.42 10.26 -15.43
N TYR A 49 17.71 10.75 -16.44
CA TYR A 49 17.82 12.12 -16.93
C TYR A 49 16.44 12.77 -17.03
N ASP A 50 16.39 14.09 -16.86
CA ASP A 50 15.20 14.89 -17.14
C ASP A 50 15.01 15.15 -18.64
N GLU A 51 13.90 15.79 -19.00
CA GLU A 51 13.57 16.16 -20.40
C GLU A 51 14.61 17.09 -21.05
N GLN A 52 15.43 17.79 -20.26
CA GLN A 52 16.48 18.68 -20.74
C GLN A 52 17.84 17.96 -20.84
N GLY A 53 17.88 16.64 -20.61
CA GLY A 53 19.09 15.82 -20.66
C GLY A 53 20.00 16.01 -19.43
N ARG A 54 19.50 16.59 -18.34
CA ARG A 54 20.28 16.72 -17.10
C ARG A 54 20.14 15.45 -16.28
N MET A 55 21.26 14.91 -15.84
CA MET A 55 21.28 13.73 -14.97
C MET A 55 20.61 14.04 -13.63
N LEU A 56 19.71 13.17 -13.20
CA LEU A 56 19.02 13.24 -11.92
C LEU A 56 19.66 12.25 -10.93
N ASN A 57 20.00 12.74 -9.75
CA ASN A 57 20.33 11.90 -8.59
C ASN A 57 19.11 11.66 -7.69
N PHE A 58 19.26 10.77 -6.71
CA PHE A 58 18.18 10.40 -5.80
C PHE A 58 17.58 11.60 -5.07
N GLU A 59 18.42 12.46 -4.49
CA GLU A 59 17.98 13.64 -3.72
C GLU A 59 17.20 14.63 -4.59
N GLN A 60 17.66 14.86 -5.81
CA GLN A 60 17.00 15.75 -6.77
C GLN A 60 15.62 15.22 -7.15
N LEU A 61 15.52 13.93 -7.52
CA LEU A 61 14.25 13.30 -7.86
C LEU A 61 13.30 13.30 -6.65
N MET A 62 13.79 12.92 -5.48
CA MET A 62 12.99 12.89 -4.26
C MET A 62 12.46 14.27 -3.87
N ARG A 63 13.29 15.30 -3.98
CA ARG A 63 12.86 16.69 -3.75
C ARG A 63 11.76 17.10 -4.72
N MET A 64 11.91 16.77 -6.01
CA MET A 64 10.87 17.04 -7.02
C MET A 64 9.55 16.32 -6.68
N LEU A 65 9.62 15.06 -6.26
CA LEU A 65 8.44 14.28 -5.90
C LEU A 65 7.78 14.78 -4.62
N THR A 66 8.56 15.18 -3.62
CA THR A 66 8.04 15.70 -2.34
C THR A 66 7.26 16.99 -2.51
N ILE A 67 7.64 17.83 -3.49
CA ILE A 67 6.88 19.06 -3.84
C ILE A 67 5.47 18.72 -4.35
N LEU A 68 5.32 17.61 -5.07
CA LEU A 68 4.04 17.18 -5.66
C LEU A 68 3.23 16.29 -4.70
N ASN A 69 3.92 15.44 -3.96
CA ASN A 69 3.36 14.47 -3.02
C ASN A 69 4.15 14.54 -1.70
N PRO A 70 3.60 15.18 -0.64
CA PRO A 70 4.24 15.24 0.67
C PRO A 70 4.47 13.88 1.35
N TYR A 71 3.95 12.78 0.80
CA TYR A 71 4.19 11.41 1.26
C TYR A 71 5.23 10.64 0.44
N ALA A 72 5.86 11.27 -0.57
CA ALA A 72 6.81 10.59 -1.45
C ALA A 72 7.95 9.88 -0.69
N TRP A 73 8.43 10.48 0.40
CA TRP A 73 9.45 9.87 1.26
C TRP A 73 8.94 8.59 1.95
N VAL A 74 7.78 8.70 2.60
CA VAL A 74 7.12 7.59 3.32
C VAL A 74 6.75 6.43 2.38
N GLU A 75 6.23 6.75 1.19
CA GLU A 75 5.96 5.77 0.15
C GLU A 75 7.23 5.05 -0.32
N PHE A 76 8.34 5.78 -0.46
CA PHE A 76 9.61 5.21 -0.85
C PHE A 76 10.20 4.29 0.23
N GLU A 77 10.09 4.65 1.51
CA GLU A 77 10.53 3.81 2.64
C GLU A 77 9.78 2.47 2.64
N VAL A 78 8.45 2.50 2.50
CA VAL A 78 7.63 1.28 2.41
C VAL A 78 7.98 0.48 1.16
N TYR A 79 8.15 1.14 0.01
CA TYR A 79 8.57 0.47 -1.22
C TYR A 79 9.92 -0.23 -1.03
N LEU A 80 10.91 0.45 -0.46
CA LEU A 80 12.25 -0.07 -0.21
C LEU A 80 12.22 -1.28 0.73
N ASP A 81 11.49 -1.22 1.85
CA ASP A 81 11.35 -2.36 2.77
C ASP A 81 10.70 -3.57 2.09
N LEU A 82 9.60 -3.36 1.36
CA LEU A 82 8.95 -4.42 0.60
C LEU A 82 9.90 -5.07 -0.42
N ARG A 83 10.68 -4.28 -1.16
CA ARG A 83 11.68 -4.80 -2.11
C ARG A 83 12.80 -5.56 -1.41
N ARG A 84 13.31 -5.07 -0.27
CA ARG A 84 14.33 -5.75 0.55
C ARG A 84 13.83 -7.10 1.07
N ARG A 85 12.53 -7.22 1.36
CA ARG A 85 11.86 -8.48 1.73
C ARG A 85 11.52 -9.38 0.53
N GLY A 86 12.01 -9.06 -0.67
CA GLY A 86 11.78 -9.82 -1.89
C GLY A 86 10.36 -9.70 -2.45
N ARG A 87 9.57 -8.72 -1.98
CA ARG A 87 8.23 -8.45 -2.51
C ARG A 87 8.30 -7.61 -3.78
N ILE A 88 7.19 -7.59 -4.51
CA ILE A 88 7.06 -6.92 -5.81
C ILE A 88 5.88 -5.95 -5.73
N PRO A 89 6.05 -4.80 -5.04
CA PRO A 89 5.05 -3.74 -5.02
C PRO A 89 4.91 -3.07 -6.39
N VAL A 90 3.69 -2.69 -6.73
CA VAL A 90 3.32 -1.75 -7.80
C VAL A 90 2.41 -0.69 -7.20
N PRO A 91 2.32 0.53 -7.78
CA PRO A 91 1.31 1.50 -7.35
C PRO A 91 -0.10 0.91 -7.37
N GLY A 92 -0.85 1.18 -6.31
CA GLY A 92 -2.25 0.80 -6.19
C GLY A 92 -3.19 1.81 -6.86
N PRO A 93 -4.50 1.49 -6.93
CA PRO A 93 -5.49 2.36 -7.57
C PRO A 93 -5.79 3.65 -6.80
N ARG A 94 -5.34 3.79 -5.54
CA ARG A 94 -5.46 5.00 -4.72
C ARG A 94 -4.10 5.63 -4.44
N SER A 95 -4.10 6.92 -4.12
CA SER A 95 -2.92 7.60 -3.56
C SER A 95 -2.43 6.88 -2.29
N HIS A 96 -1.12 6.85 -2.08
CA HIS A 96 -0.49 6.23 -0.91
C HIS A 96 -0.80 4.72 -0.79
N THR A 97 -1.01 4.03 -1.91
CA THR A 97 -1.26 2.59 -1.88
C THR A 97 -0.36 1.80 -2.80
N PHE A 98 -0.11 0.55 -2.42
CA PHE A 98 0.61 -0.43 -3.22
C PHE A 98 -0.18 -1.72 -3.36
N LEU A 99 -0.02 -2.40 -4.50
CA LEU A 99 -0.45 -3.78 -4.69
C LEU A 99 0.75 -4.70 -4.76
N LEU A 100 0.65 -5.90 -4.17
CA LEU A 100 1.73 -6.90 -4.25
C LEU A 100 1.46 -7.94 -5.32
N ARG A 101 2.41 -8.08 -6.27
CA ARG A 101 2.42 -9.21 -7.21
C ARG A 101 3.00 -10.45 -6.53
N ARG A 102 2.44 -11.62 -6.83
CA ARG A 102 2.98 -12.91 -6.39
C ARG A 102 4.32 -13.23 -7.08
N SER A 103 4.45 -12.87 -8.35
CA SER A 103 5.68 -12.97 -9.12
C SER A 103 5.69 -11.91 -10.23
N LYS A 104 6.84 -11.70 -10.87
CA LYS A 104 6.95 -10.75 -12.00
C LYS A 104 6.09 -11.13 -13.22
N ARG A 105 5.75 -12.41 -13.35
CA ARG A 105 4.94 -12.93 -14.48
C ARG A 105 3.45 -12.99 -14.15
N ASP A 106 3.08 -12.92 -12.86
CA ASP A 106 1.70 -13.07 -12.43
C ASP A 106 0.93 -11.75 -12.57
N THR A 107 -0.20 -11.77 -13.26
CA THR A 107 -1.07 -10.60 -13.42
C THR A 107 -1.96 -10.34 -12.22
N LYS A 108 -2.03 -11.28 -11.27
CA LYS A 108 -2.85 -11.15 -10.05
C LYS A 108 -2.08 -10.49 -8.92
N TYR A 109 -2.81 -9.67 -8.17
CA TYR A 109 -2.35 -9.06 -6.92
C TYR A 109 -2.85 -9.86 -5.72
N THR A 110 -2.09 -9.81 -4.63
CA THR A 110 -2.34 -10.61 -3.42
C THR A 110 -2.73 -9.74 -2.24
N HIS A 111 -2.03 -8.62 -2.05
CA HIS A 111 -2.25 -7.70 -0.94
C HIS A 111 -2.48 -6.31 -1.52
N TYR A 112 -3.30 -5.53 -0.82
CA TYR A 112 -3.50 -4.12 -1.05
C TYR A 112 -3.02 -3.39 0.21
N ILE A 113 -2.02 -2.52 0.05
CA ILE A 113 -1.31 -1.88 1.15
C ILE A 113 -1.65 -0.39 1.13
N LEU A 114 -2.10 0.15 2.26
CA LEU A 114 -2.25 1.59 2.48
C LEU A 114 -1.11 2.09 3.35
N VAL A 115 -0.38 3.09 2.86
CA VAL A 115 0.75 3.72 3.54
C VAL A 115 0.24 4.89 4.37
N LEU A 116 0.61 4.89 5.66
CA LEU A 116 0.25 5.91 6.64
C LEU A 116 1.49 6.36 7.41
N GLU A 117 1.45 7.57 7.95
CA GLU A 117 2.48 8.13 8.83
C GLU A 117 1.89 8.23 10.25
N GLU A 118 2.63 7.76 11.27
CA GLU A 118 2.15 7.67 12.66
C GLU A 118 1.60 9.00 13.20
N ASN A 119 2.23 10.11 12.83
CA ASN A 119 1.89 11.44 13.33
C ASN A 119 0.84 12.17 12.46
N ARG A 120 0.24 11.50 11.47
CA ARG A 120 -0.81 12.10 10.63
C ARG A 120 -2.18 11.48 10.92
N PRO A 121 -3.19 12.30 11.25
CA PRO A 121 -4.56 11.82 11.42
C PRO A 121 -5.07 11.14 10.15
N VAL A 122 -5.68 9.96 10.31
CA VAL A 122 -6.37 9.23 9.25
C VAL A 122 -7.84 9.08 9.60
N SER A 123 -8.73 9.30 8.63
CA SER A 123 -10.16 9.12 8.86
C SER A 123 -10.54 7.64 8.83
N LEU A 124 -11.45 7.24 9.72
CA LEU A 124 -12.01 5.88 9.71
C LEU A 124 -12.74 5.57 8.40
N SER A 125 -13.35 6.57 7.77
CA SER A 125 -14.01 6.41 6.46
C SER A 125 -13.03 6.06 5.35
N LEU A 126 -11.81 6.62 5.38
CA LEU A 126 -10.75 6.27 4.43
C LEU A 126 -10.37 4.81 4.61
N ILE A 127 -10.06 4.39 5.85
CA ILE A 127 -9.70 3.00 6.17
C ILE A 127 -10.82 2.04 5.76
N ASN A 128 -12.08 2.33 6.12
CA ASN A 128 -13.21 1.48 5.76
C ASN A 128 -13.36 1.34 4.24
N SER A 129 -13.31 2.46 3.50
CA SER A 129 -13.41 2.42 2.03
C SER A 129 -12.26 1.66 1.36
N PHE A 130 -11.05 1.75 1.93
CA PHE A 130 -9.88 1.01 1.47
C PHE A 130 -10.04 -0.50 1.71
N VAL A 131 -10.49 -0.90 2.91
CA VAL A 131 -10.75 -2.31 3.25
C VAL A 131 -11.84 -2.89 2.36
N GLU A 132 -12.96 -2.18 2.18
CA GLU A 132 -14.05 -2.63 1.29
C GLU A 132 -13.56 -2.85 -0.15
N GLU A 133 -12.72 -1.95 -0.67
CA GLU A 133 -12.14 -2.10 -2.01
C GLU A 133 -11.19 -3.29 -2.10
N ALA A 134 -10.35 -3.51 -1.09
CA ALA A 134 -9.47 -4.67 -1.03
C ALA A 134 -10.29 -5.97 -1.10
N LEU A 135 -11.30 -6.10 -0.24
CA LEU A 135 -12.15 -7.28 -0.16
C LEU A 135 -12.93 -7.53 -1.45
N LYS A 136 -13.49 -6.49 -2.08
CA LYS A 136 -14.17 -6.59 -3.39
C LYS A 136 -13.27 -7.17 -4.48
N ASN A 137 -11.97 -6.92 -4.41
CA ASN A 137 -10.99 -7.40 -5.38
C ASN A 137 -10.26 -8.68 -4.93
N ASN A 138 -10.64 -9.28 -3.80
CA ASN A 138 -9.97 -10.43 -3.17
C ASN A 138 -8.47 -10.15 -2.87
N TRP A 139 -8.15 -8.92 -2.48
CA TRP A 139 -6.83 -8.54 -1.98
C TRP A 139 -6.86 -8.48 -0.46
N GLU A 140 -5.81 -8.95 0.19
CA GLU A 140 -5.65 -8.80 1.64
C GLU A 140 -5.31 -7.34 1.99
N PRO A 141 -6.15 -6.61 2.77
CA PRO A 141 -5.87 -5.23 3.15
C PRO A 141 -4.83 -5.16 4.26
N ILE A 142 -3.78 -4.39 4.02
CA ILE A 142 -2.67 -4.17 4.94
C ILE A 142 -2.48 -2.66 5.18
N LEU A 143 -2.29 -2.24 6.42
CA LEU A 143 -1.81 -0.89 6.75
C LEU A 143 -0.31 -0.95 6.98
N ALA A 144 0.45 -0.14 6.26
CA ALA A 144 1.87 0.09 6.50
C ALA A 144 2.01 1.45 7.20
N ILE A 145 2.30 1.43 8.50
CA ILE A 145 2.46 2.63 9.31
C ILE A 145 3.95 2.90 9.50
N VAL A 146 4.39 4.08 9.11
CA VAL A 146 5.78 4.54 9.23
C VAL A 146 5.87 5.53 10.38
N ASP A 147 6.82 5.30 11.28
CA ASP A 147 7.09 6.20 12.41
C ASP A 147 8.06 7.34 12.02
N ARG A 148 8.38 8.22 12.99
CA ARG A 148 9.28 9.37 12.74
C ARG A 148 10.75 8.99 12.48
N TYR A 149 11.14 7.75 12.75
CA TYR A 149 12.49 7.23 12.56
C TYR A 149 12.60 6.40 11.27
N GLY A 150 11.50 6.21 10.55
CA GLY A 150 11.42 5.39 9.34
C GLY A 150 11.20 3.90 9.64
N ASP A 151 10.88 3.54 10.88
CA ASP A 151 10.50 2.17 11.23
C ASP A 151 9.07 1.88 10.73
N ILE A 152 8.90 0.74 10.08
CA ILE A 152 7.66 0.37 9.40
C ILE A 152 6.99 -0.80 10.12
N THR A 153 5.73 -0.61 10.52
CA THR A 153 4.89 -1.66 11.08
C THR A 153 3.73 -1.99 10.14
N TYR A 154 3.53 -3.28 9.84
CA TYR A 154 2.46 -3.76 8.97
C TYR A 154 1.33 -4.40 9.79
N TYR A 155 0.09 -3.95 9.58
CA TYR A 155 -1.11 -4.48 10.23
C TYR A 155 -2.07 -5.08 9.20
N SER A 156 -2.48 -6.33 9.41
CA SER A 156 -3.59 -6.93 8.64
C SER A 156 -4.92 -6.44 9.21
N VAL A 157 -5.86 -6.08 8.32
CA VAL A 157 -7.18 -5.57 8.72
C VAL A 157 -8.24 -6.59 8.31
N THR A 158 -9.17 -6.87 9.22
CA THR A 158 -10.29 -7.79 8.95
C THR A 158 -11.61 -7.10 9.19
N LEU A 159 -12.57 -7.31 8.30
CA LEU A 159 -13.93 -6.83 8.49
C LEU A 159 -14.69 -7.85 9.34
N PHE A 160 -14.97 -7.48 10.59
CA PHE A 160 -15.72 -8.32 11.52
C PHE A 160 -17.21 -7.97 11.49
N HIS A 161 -18.05 -8.97 11.19
CA HIS A 161 -19.50 -8.88 11.29
C HIS A 161 -19.95 -9.61 12.57
N PRO A 162 -20.19 -8.90 13.68
CA PRO A 162 -20.68 -9.54 14.90
C PRO A 162 -22.03 -10.19 14.65
N GLN A 163 -22.18 -11.45 15.08
CA GLN A 163 -23.49 -12.07 15.15
C GLN A 163 -24.23 -11.52 16.37
N PRO A 164 -25.52 -11.14 16.25
CA PRO A 164 -26.29 -10.68 17.40
C PRO A 164 -26.31 -11.76 18.48
N ALA A 165 -26.01 -11.37 19.72
CA ALA A 165 -26.05 -12.27 20.85
C ALA A 165 -27.46 -12.86 20.98
N ARG A 166 -27.56 -14.20 21.05
CA ARG A 166 -28.82 -14.86 21.37
C ARG A 166 -29.20 -14.47 22.80
N THR A 167 -30.17 -13.57 22.96
CA THR A 167 -30.78 -13.31 24.26
C THR A 167 -31.41 -14.62 24.75
N MET A 168 -30.82 -15.22 25.78
CA MET A 168 -31.45 -16.32 26.50
C MET A 168 -32.72 -15.76 27.16
N GLN A 169 -33.89 -16.09 26.61
CA GLN A 169 -35.14 -15.89 27.33
C GLN A 169 -35.13 -16.84 28.52
N HIS A 170 -34.93 -16.32 29.73
CA HIS A 170 -35.26 -17.05 30.94
C HIS A 170 -36.76 -17.31 30.93
N ALA A 171 -37.15 -18.56 30.63
CA ALA A 171 -38.48 -19.04 30.96
C ALA A 171 -38.63 -18.94 32.49
N GLY A 172 -39.47 -17.99 32.92
CA GLY A 172 -39.93 -17.96 34.31
C GLY A 172 -40.75 -19.21 34.57
N GLU A 173 -40.16 -20.21 35.20
CA GLU A 173 -40.93 -21.24 35.89
C GLU A 173 -41.62 -20.59 37.09
N ASN A 174 -42.90 -20.34 36.89
CA ASN A 174 -43.78 -19.80 37.91
C ASN A 174 -44.04 -20.92 38.94
N THR A 175 -43.35 -20.84 40.08
CA THR A 175 -43.70 -21.58 41.30
C THR A 175 -45.10 -21.14 41.76
N SER A 176 -46.12 -21.94 41.44
CA SER A 176 -47.40 -21.92 42.17
C SER A 176 -47.42 -23.07 43.17
N ARG A 177 -47.08 -22.75 44.41
CA ARG A 177 -47.49 -23.50 45.60
C ARG A 177 -48.96 -23.18 45.90
N THR A 178 -49.80 -24.20 45.98
CA THR A 178 -50.99 -24.27 46.86
C THR A 178 -51.15 -25.75 47.26
N THR A 179 -50.62 -26.22 48.39
CA THR A 179 -51.18 -26.24 49.78
C THR A 179 -52.37 -27.20 49.97
N GLN A 180 -52.10 -28.31 50.70
CA GLN A 180 -52.94 -29.09 51.67
C GLN A 180 -54.34 -29.58 51.25
N GLY A 181 -54.87 -30.74 51.66
CA GLY A 181 -54.46 -31.76 52.62
C GLY A 181 -55.60 -32.78 52.80
N ILE A 182 -55.26 -33.94 53.40
CA ILE A 182 -56.09 -35.03 53.96
C ILE A 182 -57.09 -35.70 53.00
#